data_AF-A0A7C0URW3-F1
#
_entry.id   AF-A0A7C0URW3-F1
#
_cell.length_a   1.000
_cell.length_b   1.000
_cell.length_c   1.000
_cell.angle_alpha   90.00
_cell.angle_beta   90.00
_cell.angle_gamma   90.00
#
_symmetry.space_group_name_H-M   'P 1'
#
loop_
_entity.id
_entity.type
_entity.pdbx_description
1 polymer ?
#
loop_
_entity_poly.entity_id
_entity_poly.type
_entity_poly.pdbx_seq_one_letter_code
_entity_poly.pdbx_strand_id
1 'polypeptide(L)'
;MPKRVKFGHNYYYILSIDELKRGEFRGRNVMIEGIVEDKVTVEFLPMELPSYRTTFHMNGLKIEFSGIPHIGQGDVVKVYGRFIGDGIIAKAIETNRSLYVTEE
;
A
#
# COMPACT_ATOMS: atom_id res chain seq x y z
N MET A 1 -14.45 -4.61 17.69
CA MET A 1 -14.36 -5.01 16.27
C MET A 1 -13.43 -4.04 15.56
N PRO A 2 -12.46 -4.51 14.74
CA PRO A 2 -11.59 -3.61 13.99
C PRO A 2 -12.43 -2.76 13.03
N LYS A 3 -12.15 -1.46 13.00
CA LYS A 3 -12.86 -0.49 12.16
C LYS A 3 -12.63 -0.86 10.70
N ARG A 4 -13.66 -0.78 9.86
CA ARG A 4 -13.55 -1.04 8.42
C ARG A 4 -13.91 0.21 7.63
N VAL A 5 -13.28 0.38 6.48
CA VAL A 5 -13.58 1.41 5.50
C VAL A 5 -13.91 0.77 4.16
N LYS A 6 -14.92 1.28 3.48
CA LYS A 6 -15.25 0.89 2.11
C LYS A 6 -14.41 1.73 1.15
N PHE A 7 -13.70 1.08 0.22
CA PHE A 7 -12.95 1.74 -0.83
C PHE A 7 -13.08 0.93 -2.12
N GLY A 8 -13.56 1.58 -3.19
CA GLY A 8 -14.00 0.88 -4.40
C GLY A 8 -15.06 -0.19 -4.10
N HIS A 9 -14.84 -1.40 -4.62
CA HIS A 9 -15.71 -2.57 -4.39
C HIS A 9 -15.35 -3.37 -3.13
N ASN A 10 -14.31 -2.96 -2.40
CA ASN A 10 -13.74 -3.71 -1.29
C ASN A 10 -13.95 -3.02 0.06
N TYR A 11 -13.85 -3.81 1.13
CA TYR A 11 -13.79 -3.33 2.50
C TYR A 11 -12.44 -3.66 3.11
N TYR A 12 -11.80 -2.67 3.70
CA TYR A 12 -10.47 -2.75 4.29
C TYR A 12 -10.56 -2.62 5.81
N TYR A 13 -9.83 -3.46 6.53
CA TYR A 13 -9.64 -3.29 7.98
C TYR A 13 -8.65 -2.15 8.21
N ILE A 14 -9.05 -1.15 8.99
CA ILE A 14 -8.15 -0.07 9.42
C ILE A 14 -7.33 -0.61 10.58
N LEU A 15 -6.03 -0.72 10.39
CA LEU A 15 -5.13 -1.33 11.35
C LEU A 15 -3.94 -0.41 11.66
N SER A 16 -3.53 -0.43 12.92
CA SER A 16 -2.20 0.02 13.33
C SER A 16 -1.13 -1.03 13.02
N ILE A 17 0.14 -0.61 13.03
CA ILE A 17 1.25 -1.52 12.80
C ILE A 17 1.32 -2.66 13.83
N ASP A 18 0.98 -2.38 15.09
CA ASP A 18 1.00 -3.38 16.16
C ASP A 18 -0.04 -4.48 15.91
N GLU A 19 -1.17 -4.14 15.30
CA GLU A 19 -2.21 -5.12 14.95
C GLU A 19 -1.79 -6.01 13.78
N LEU A 20 -1.06 -5.46 12.80
CA LEU A 20 -0.50 -6.24 11.70
C LEU A 20 0.57 -7.21 12.15
N LYS A 21 1.45 -6.79 13.07
CA LYS A 21 2.55 -7.61 13.59
C LYS A 21 2.06 -8.84 14.37
N ARG A 22 0.85 -8.81 14.91
CA ARG A 22 0.21 -9.99 15.53
C ARG A 22 -0.16 -11.08 14.51
N GLY A 23 -0.15 -10.79 13.21
CA GLY A 23 -0.30 -11.77 12.13
C GLY A 23 -1.74 -12.20 11.83
N GLU A 24 -2.72 -11.77 12.63
CA GLU A 24 -4.14 -12.15 12.53
C GLU A 24 -4.82 -11.72 11.20
N PHE A 25 -4.24 -10.75 10.49
CA PHE A 25 -4.80 -10.15 9.28
C PHE A 25 -4.10 -10.58 7.99
N ARG A 26 -3.21 -11.58 8.04
CA ARG A 26 -2.55 -12.12 6.83
C ARG A 26 -3.61 -12.60 5.82
N GLY A 27 -3.42 -12.23 4.55
CA GLY A 27 -4.31 -12.51 3.44
C GLY A 27 -5.55 -11.61 3.35
N ARG A 28 -5.80 -10.71 4.32
CA ARG A 28 -6.95 -9.79 4.33
C ARG A 28 -6.64 -8.46 3.65
N ASN A 29 -7.71 -7.76 3.26
CA ASN A 29 -7.63 -6.38 2.79
C ASN A 29 -7.51 -5.43 3.99
N VAL A 30 -6.46 -4.62 4.00
CA VAL A 30 -6.10 -3.73 5.10
C VAL A 30 -5.87 -2.31 4.58
N MET A 31 -6.18 -1.33 5.41
CA MET A 31 -5.77 0.06 5.25
C MET A 31 -4.86 0.41 6.40
N ILE A 32 -3.68 0.94 6.07
CA ILE A 32 -2.70 1.38 7.04
C ILE A 32 -2.22 2.78 6.68
N GLU A 33 -1.94 3.58 7.70
CA GLU A 33 -1.36 4.92 7.56
C GLU A 33 0.06 4.91 8.11
N GLY A 34 0.96 5.64 7.48
CA GLY A 34 2.35 5.74 7.92
C GLY A 34 3.18 6.68 7.07
N ILE A 35 4.47 6.72 7.39
CA ILE A 35 5.46 7.55 6.72
C ILE A 35 6.31 6.66 5.80
N VAL A 36 6.57 7.12 4.58
CA VAL A 36 7.52 6.46 3.68
C VAL A 36 8.93 6.56 4.28
N GLU A 37 9.49 5.41 4.65
CA GLU A 37 10.73 5.32 5.45
C GLU A 37 11.98 5.50 4.61
N ASP A 38 11.98 4.98 3.40
CA ASP A 38 13.14 4.88 2.51
C ASP A 38 12.89 5.49 1.14
N LYS A 39 13.91 5.40 0.27
CA LYS A 39 13.81 5.88 -1.09
C LYS A 39 12.83 5.03 -1.89
N VAL A 40 11.79 5.68 -2.41
CA VAL A 40 10.84 5.07 -3.33
C VAL A 40 11.56 4.62 -4.60
N THR A 41 11.40 3.35 -4.95
CA THR A 41 11.98 2.75 -6.16
C THR A 41 10.88 2.51 -7.18
N VAL A 42 11.02 3.11 -8.36
CA VAL A 42 10.10 2.92 -9.50
C VAL A 42 10.85 2.16 -10.59
N GLU A 43 10.36 0.97 -10.92
CA GLU A 43 10.91 0.11 -11.96
C GLU A 43 9.99 0.11 -13.18
N PHE A 44 10.57 0.27 -14.37
CA PHE A 44 9.89 0.02 -15.63
C PHE A 44 10.00 -1.45 -15.99
N LEU A 45 8.87 -2.09 -16.28
CA LEU A 45 8.78 -3.50 -16.65
C LEU A 45 8.55 -3.59 -18.18
N PRO A 46 9.59 -3.91 -18.97
CA PRO A 46 9.48 -4.02 -20.42
C PRO A 46 8.78 -5.33 -20.82
N MET A 47 7.46 -5.32 -20.79
CA MET A 47 6.58 -6.41 -21.19
C MET A 47 5.83 -6.04 -22.48
N GLU A 48 5.04 -6.96 -23.06
CA GLU A 48 4.15 -6.66 -24.20
C GLU A 48 3.21 -5.49 -23.91
N LEU A 49 2.73 -5.40 -22.66
CA LEU A 49 2.09 -4.23 -22.09
C LEU A 49 3.04 -3.62 -21.05
N PRO A 50 3.79 -2.56 -21.43
CA PRO A 50 4.71 -1.92 -20.51
C PRO A 50 4.00 -1.42 -19.25
N SER A 51 4.61 -1.65 -18.10
CA SER A 51 4.05 -1.24 -16.81
C SER A 51 5.13 -0.71 -15.87
N TYR A 52 4.69 -0.10 -14.79
CA TYR A 52 5.56 0.40 -13.74
C TYR A 52 5.24 -0.29 -12.42
N ARG A 53 6.27 -0.64 -11.67
CA ARG A 53 6.17 -1.12 -10.30
C ARG A 53 6.88 -0.15 -9.37
N THR A 54 6.17 0.28 -8.35
CA THR A 54 6.73 1.10 -7.27
C THR A 54 6.86 0.27 -6.00
N THR A 55 8.01 0.37 -5.34
CA THR A 55 8.28 -0.25 -4.05
C THR A 55 8.89 0.73 -3.06
N PHE A 56 8.51 0.61 -1.80
CA PHE A 56 9.03 1.39 -0.68
C PHE A 56 8.70 0.70 0.64
N HIS A 57 9.25 1.18 1.75
CA HIS A 57 8.94 0.69 3.09
C HIS A 57 8.12 1.71 3.87
N MET A 58 7.19 1.19 4.66
CA MET A 58 6.39 1.96 5.60
C MET A 58 6.07 1.10 6.82
N ASN A 59 6.33 1.62 8.02
CA ASN A 59 6.16 0.91 9.28
C ASN A 59 6.91 -0.44 9.32
N GLY A 60 8.07 -0.53 8.66
CA GLY A 60 8.83 -1.78 8.49
C GLY A 60 8.19 -2.83 7.56
N LEU A 61 7.13 -2.48 6.82
CA LEU A 61 6.51 -3.35 5.82
C LEU A 61 6.92 -2.92 4.41
N LYS A 62 7.20 -3.88 3.55
CA LYS A 62 7.40 -3.61 2.12
C LYS A 62 6.04 -3.34 1.46
N ILE A 63 5.91 -2.19 0.80
CA ILE A 63 4.74 -1.82 -0.01
C ILE A 63 5.09 -2.00 -1.48
N GLU A 64 4.22 -2.66 -2.23
CA GLU A 64 4.33 -2.83 -3.68
C GLU A 64 3.08 -2.31 -4.37
N PHE A 65 3.25 -1.45 -5.37
CA PHE A 65 2.15 -0.79 -6.08
C PHE A 65 2.41 -0.77 -7.60
N SER A 66 1.38 -1.07 -8.40
CA SER A 66 1.47 -0.99 -9.86
C SER A 66 1.18 0.44 -10.34
N GLY A 67 2.22 1.20 -10.67
CA GLY A 67 2.09 2.57 -11.13
C GLY A 67 3.24 3.46 -10.66
N ILE A 68 3.09 4.76 -10.83
CA ILE A 68 4.09 5.78 -10.48
C ILE A 68 3.44 6.81 -9.55
N PRO A 69 3.28 6.51 -8.25
CA PRO A 69 2.81 7.49 -7.29
C PRO A 69 3.87 8.56 -7.09
N HIS A 70 3.47 9.83 -7.08
CA HIS A 70 4.38 10.95 -6.80
C HIS A 70 4.50 11.11 -5.28
N ILE A 71 5.28 10.21 -4.69
CA ILE A 71 5.60 10.14 -3.26
C ILE A 71 7.12 10.03 -3.08
N GLY A 72 7.61 10.46 -1.92
CA GLY A 72 9.01 10.36 -1.53
C GLY A 72 9.18 10.04 -0.05
N GLN A 73 10.44 9.86 0.35
CA GLN A 73 10.79 9.64 1.75
C GLN A 73 10.26 10.78 2.62
N GLY A 74 9.63 10.43 3.74
CA GLY A 74 9.03 11.37 4.68
C GLY A 74 7.57 11.74 4.39
N ASP A 75 7.00 11.34 3.24
CA ASP A 75 5.59 11.56 2.95
C ASP A 75 4.69 10.69 3.84
N VAL A 76 3.61 11.29 4.34
CA VAL A 76 2.53 10.55 5.03
C VAL A 76 1.54 10.04 4.00
N VAL A 77 1.31 8.73 4.00
CA VAL A 77 0.44 8.06 3.04
C VAL A 77 -0.50 7.07 3.74
N LYS A 78 -1.67 6.85 3.15
CA LYS A 78 -2.52 5.69 3.48
C LYS A 78 -2.44 4.68 2.35
N VAL A 79 -2.17 3.43 2.71
CA VAL A 79 -2.06 2.32 1.77
C VAL A 79 -3.25 1.40 1.96
N TYR A 80 -3.99 1.16 0.89
CA TYR A 80 -5.07 0.20 0.83
C TYR A 80 -4.59 -0.99 0.00
N GLY A 81 -4.58 -2.18 0.58
CA GLY A 81 -4.04 -3.35 -0.13
C GLY A 81 -4.28 -4.66 0.57
N ARG A 82 -3.70 -5.72 0.02
CA ARG A 82 -3.75 -7.06 0.60
C ARG A 82 -2.46 -7.33 1.37
N PHE A 83 -2.60 -7.67 2.65
CA PHE A 83 -1.45 -7.99 3.50
C PHE A 83 -0.99 -9.43 3.22
N ILE A 84 0.22 -9.62 2.68
CA ILE A 84 0.76 -10.93 2.27
C ILE A 84 2.24 -11.01 2.63
N GLY A 85 2.67 -12.14 3.20
CA GLY A 85 4.04 -12.29 3.67
C GLY A 85 4.35 -11.23 4.73
N ASP A 86 5.38 -10.42 4.46
CA ASP A 86 5.81 -9.32 5.32
C ASP A 86 5.62 -7.95 4.64
N GLY A 87 4.61 -7.85 3.76
CA GLY A 87 4.32 -6.65 2.99
C GLY A 87 2.87 -6.50 2.55
N ILE A 88 2.60 -5.45 1.80
CA ILE A 88 1.27 -5.15 1.27
C ILE A 88 1.35 -4.96 -0.23
N ILE A 89 0.54 -5.73 -0.96
CA ILE A 89 0.26 -5.47 -2.37
C ILE A 89 -0.83 -4.40 -2.41
N ALA A 90 -0.43 -3.17 -2.68
CA ALA A 90 -1.28 -1.99 -2.67
C ALA A 90 -2.17 -1.94 -3.92
N LYS A 91 -3.44 -1.67 -3.68
CA LYS A 91 -4.46 -1.35 -4.70
C LYS A 91 -4.71 0.15 -4.79
N ALA A 92 -4.47 0.88 -3.70
CA ALA A 92 -4.48 2.32 -3.71
C ALA A 92 -3.46 2.90 -2.72
N ILE A 93 -2.93 4.06 -3.07
CA ILE A 93 -2.10 4.91 -2.21
C ILE A 93 -2.76 6.29 -2.18
N GLU A 94 -3.19 6.71 -1.01
CA GLU A 94 -3.77 8.03 -0.75
C GLU A 94 -2.72 8.92 -0.09
N THR A 95 -2.52 10.10 -0.66
CA THR A 95 -1.70 11.16 -0.11
C THR A 95 -2.58 12.37 0.20
N ASN A 96 -2.00 13.42 0.77
CA ASN A 96 -2.70 14.70 0.92
C ASN A 96 -3.04 15.40 -0.42
N ARG A 97 -2.37 15.05 -1.53
CA ARG A 97 -2.50 15.74 -2.83
C ARG A 97 -3.21 14.92 -3.89
N SER A 98 -3.13 13.61 -3.79
CA SER A 98 -3.53 12.70 -4.86
C SER A 98 -3.87 11.33 -4.31
N LEU A 99 -4.80 10.67 -5.01
CA LEU A 99 -5.17 9.29 -4.79
C LEU A 99 -4.74 8.48 -6.02
N TYR A 100 -3.79 7.59 -5.82
CA TYR A 100 -3.32 6.66 -6.85
C TYR A 100 -4.07 5.35 -6.70
N VAL A 101 -4.68 4.87 -7.78
CA VAL A 101 -5.45 3.61 -7.80
C VAL A 101 -5.00 2.77 -8.98
N THR A 102 -4.94 1.45 -8.77
CA THR A 102 -4.78 0.49 -9.86
C THR A 102 -6.16 -0.07 -10.17
N GLU A 103 -6.63 0.03 -11.42
CA GLU A 103 -7.86 -0.67 -11.83
C GLU A 103 -7.68 -2.20 -11.65
N GLU A 104 -8.77 -2.88 -11.31
CA GLU A 104 -8.79 -4.32 -10.97
C GLU A 104 -8.56 -5.23 -12.18
#